data_AF-A0A497FP91-F1
#
_entry.id   AF-A0A497FP91-F1
#
_cell.length_a   1.000
_cell.length_b   1.000
_cell.length_c   1.000
_cell.angle_alpha   90.00
_cell.angle_beta   90.00
_cell.angle_gamma   90.00
#
_symmetry.space_group_name_H-M   'P 1'
#
loop_
_entity.id
_entity.type
_entity.pdbx_description
1 polymer ?
#
loop_
_entity_poly.entity_id
_entity_poly.type
_entity_poly.pdbx_seq_one_letter_code
_entity_poly.pdbx_strand_id
1 'polypeptide(L)'
;MMSCQPWDKECWLKQQCNPTDFTCQVMKDEELYSYLIGSFCRDPPACTQRGRLPSELLYPIFEACEQESAGDPERFLNCILDMRDLIYESLNHVKEVLKK
;
A
#
# COMPACT_ATOMS: atom_id res chain seq x y z
N MET A 1 -15.79 -13.64 0.44
CA MET A 1 -14.67 -13.93 -0.50
C MET A 1 -13.42 -14.05 0.35
N MET A 2 -12.58 -15.07 0.14
CA MET A 2 -11.31 -15.18 0.88
C MET A 2 -10.42 -14.01 0.46
N SER A 3 -10.22 -13.04 1.34
CA SER A 3 -9.37 -11.87 1.08
C SER A 3 -7.90 -12.31 1.16
N CYS A 4 -7.16 -12.13 0.07
CA CYS A 4 -5.71 -12.31 0.11
C CYS A 4 -5.11 -11.40 1.17
N GLN A 5 -4.15 -11.92 1.94
CA GLN A 5 -3.42 -11.06 2.89
C GLN A 5 -2.57 -10.07 2.08
N PRO A 6 -2.32 -8.83 2.58
CA PRO A 6 -1.53 -7.83 1.85
C PRO A 6 -0.11 -8.27 1.46
N TRP A 7 0.42 -9.30 2.11
CA TRP A 7 1.76 -9.87 1.85
C TRP A 7 1.73 -11.19 1.07
N ASP A 8 0.56 -11.70 0.68
CA ASP A 8 0.45 -12.97 -0.04
C ASP A 8 0.51 -12.77 -1.57
N LYS A 9 1.73 -12.72 -2.11
CA LYS A 9 1.98 -12.48 -3.56
C LYS A 9 1.21 -13.46 -4.42
N GLU A 10 1.31 -14.73 -4.05
CA GLU A 10 0.77 -15.81 -4.87
C GLU A 10 -0.75 -15.79 -4.90
N CYS A 11 -1.38 -15.40 -3.79
CA CYS A 11 -2.82 -15.21 -3.72
C CYS A 11 -3.25 -14.07 -4.64
N TRP A 12 -2.63 -12.88 -4.53
CA TRP A 12 -3.00 -11.71 -5.34
C TRP A 12 -2.85 -11.97 -6.84
N LEU A 13 -1.73 -12.54 -7.28
CA LEU A 13 -1.50 -12.84 -8.70
C LEU A 13 -2.55 -13.79 -9.30
N LYS A 14 -3.09 -14.71 -8.48
CA LYS A 14 -4.14 -15.65 -8.89
C LYS A 14 -5.55 -15.08 -8.79
N GLN A 15 -5.73 -13.95 -8.10
CA GLN A 15 -7.05 -13.36 -7.89
C GLN A 15 -7.61 -12.77 -9.20
N GLN A 16 -8.92 -12.89 -9.40
CA GLN A 16 -9.63 -12.20 -10.47
C GLN A 16 -10.10 -10.85 -9.93
N CYS A 17 -9.66 -9.76 -10.57
CA CYS A 17 -10.06 -8.39 -10.19
C CYS A 17 -11.15 -7.89 -11.13
N ASN A 18 -12.11 -7.16 -10.56
CA ASN A 18 -13.04 -6.39 -11.38
C ASN A 18 -12.34 -5.15 -11.96
N PRO A 19 -12.83 -4.59 -13.09
CA PRO A 19 -12.25 -3.38 -13.70
C PRO A 19 -12.23 -2.15 -12.78
N THR A 20 -13.06 -2.12 -11.74
CA THR A 20 -13.14 -1.02 -10.76
C THR A 20 -12.55 -1.40 -9.40
N ASP A 21 -12.04 -2.63 -9.24
CA ASP A 21 -11.37 -3.10 -8.03
C ASP A 21 -9.89 -2.70 -8.12
N PHE A 22 -9.65 -1.42 -7.86
CA PHE A 22 -8.33 -0.81 -8.05
C PHE A 22 -7.30 -1.34 -7.05
N THR A 23 -7.70 -1.66 -5.82
CA THR A 23 -6.78 -2.30 -4.87
C THR A 23 -6.32 -3.65 -5.42
N CYS A 24 -7.22 -4.50 -5.90
CA CYS A 24 -6.84 -5.78 -6.49
C CYS A 24 -5.93 -5.59 -7.72
N GLN A 25 -6.22 -4.62 -8.59
CA GLN A 25 -5.38 -4.33 -9.76
C GLN A 25 -3.96 -3.91 -9.36
N VAL A 26 -3.83 -3.00 -8.39
CA VAL A 26 -2.56 -2.52 -7.85
C VAL A 26 -1.78 -3.66 -7.17
N MET A 27 -2.47 -4.51 -6.40
CA MET A 27 -1.86 -5.66 -5.72
C MET A 27 -1.47 -6.80 -6.67
N LYS A 28 -1.93 -6.79 -7.93
CA LYS A 28 -1.52 -7.74 -8.97
C LYS A 28 -0.32 -7.30 -9.80
N ASP A 29 0.08 -6.04 -9.72
CA ASP A 29 1.22 -5.54 -10.48
C ASP A 29 2.53 -6.08 -9.87
N GLU A 30 3.22 -6.96 -10.59
CA GLU A 30 4.39 -7.67 -10.06
C GLU A 30 5.55 -6.74 -9.67
N GLU A 31 5.72 -5.65 -10.42
CA GLU A 31 6.78 -4.67 -10.19
C GLU A 31 6.47 -3.87 -8.93
N LEU A 32 5.28 -3.30 -8.82
CA LEU A 32 4.81 -2.59 -7.64
C LEU A 32 4.82 -3.50 -6.41
N TYR A 33 4.35 -4.73 -6.54
CA TYR A 33 4.30 -5.70 -5.45
C TYR A 33 5.70 -6.03 -4.90
N SER A 34 6.73 -5.95 -5.74
CA SER A 34 8.12 -6.06 -5.28
C SER A 34 8.52 -4.89 -4.37
N TYR A 35 7.97 -3.69 -4.55
CA TYR A 35 8.15 -2.58 -3.61
C TYR A 35 7.27 -2.71 -2.36
N LEU A 36 6.05 -3.25 -2.49
CA LEU A 36 5.10 -3.43 -1.40
C LEU A 36 5.55 -4.49 -0.38
N ILE A 37 6.12 -5.61 -0.82
CA ILE A 37 6.73 -6.60 0.08
C ILE A 37 8.20 -6.25 0.38
N GLY A 38 8.79 -5.40 -0.46
CA GLY A 38 10.21 -5.15 -0.47
C GLY A 38 10.94 -6.31 -1.16
N SER A 39 11.60 -6.00 -2.29
CA SER A 39 12.57 -6.88 -2.96
C SER A 39 13.74 -7.27 -2.04
N PHE A 40 13.83 -6.64 -0.87
CA PHE A 40 14.86 -6.77 0.14
C PHE A 40 14.46 -7.55 1.42
N CYS A 41 13.23 -8.04 1.56
CA CYS A 41 12.87 -8.93 2.67
C CYS A 41 13.18 -10.40 2.32
N ARG A 42 14.48 -10.71 2.18
CA ARG A 42 14.97 -12.09 1.97
C ARG A 42 15.81 -12.65 3.12
N ASP A 43 16.19 -11.84 4.11
CA ASP A 43 17.03 -12.27 5.24
C ASP A 43 16.50 -11.82 6.61
N PRO A 44 16.13 -12.76 7.51
CA PRO A 44 16.03 -12.47 8.94
C PRO A 44 17.42 -12.07 9.47
N PRO A 45 17.55 -10.91 10.15
CA PRO A 45 16.53 -10.25 10.97
C PRO A 45 16.12 -8.83 10.50
N ALA A 46 16.34 -8.46 9.23
CA ALA A 46 16.37 -7.05 8.82
C ALA A 46 15.10 -6.54 8.06
N CYS A 47 13.93 -7.16 8.24
CA CYS A 47 12.66 -6.63 7.72
C CYS A 47 12.16 -5.45 8.56
N THR A 48 12.81 -4.29 8.42
CA THR A 48 12.76 -3.15 9.34
C THR A 48 13.12 -3.58 10.77
N GLN A 49 13.74 -2.74 11.59
CA GLN A 49 13.92 -3.08 13.02
C GLN A 49 12.57 -3.20 13.79
N ARG A 50 11.41 -3.22 13.10
CA ARG A 50 10.05 -3.20 13.64
C ARG A 50 9.08 -4.26 13.05
N GLY A 51 9.53 -5.11 12.13
CA GLY A 51 8.79 -6.31 11.69
C GLY A 51 7.50 -6.09 10.90
N ARG A 52 7.30 -4.91 10.26
CA ARG A 52 6.14 -4.68 9.38
C ARG A 52 6.54 -4.50 7.92
N LEU A 53 5.76 -5.10 7.01
CA LEU A 53 5.94 -4.97 5.57
C LEU A 53 5.32 -3.66 5.07
N PRO A 54 5.89 -2.99 4.06
CA PRO A 54 5.26 -1.81 3.46
C PRO A 54 3.82 -2.07 2.99
N SER A 55 3.51 -3.28 2.53
CA SER A 55 2.16 -3.68 2.13
C SER A 55 1.14 -3.61 3.27
N GLU A 56 1.54 -3.85 4.52
CA GLU A 56 0.65 -3.72 5.69
C GLU A 56 0.28 -2.27 5.99
N LEU A 57 1.08 -1.31 5.51
CA LEU A 57 0.81 0.13 5.65
C LEU A 57 0.08 0.68 4.42
N LEU A 58 0.44 0.22 3.22
CA LEU A 58 -0.07 0.74 1.96
C LEU A 58 -1.42 0.13 1.59
N TYR A 59 -1.69 -1.14 1.93
CA TYR A 59 -2.95 -1.79 1.60
C TYR A 59 -4.18 -1.06 2.18
N PRO A 60 -4.21 -0.66 3.47
CA PRO A 60 -5.34 0.12 3.98
C PRO A 60 -5.55 1.47 3.28
N ILE A 61 -4.47 2.08 2.76
CA ILE A 61 -4.55 3.33 1.98
C ILE A 61 -5.23 3.04 0.63
N PHE A 62 -4.84 1.97 -0.04
CA PHE A 62 -5.46 1.57 -1.30
C PHE A 62 -6.95 1.23 -1.10
N GLU A 63 -7.30 0.46 -0.06
CA GLU A 63 -8.70 0.15 0.23
C GLU A 63 -9.54 1.41 0.49
N ALA A 64 -9.02 2.36 1.27
CA ALA A 64 -9.71 3.62 1.54
C ALA A 64 -9.90 4.43 0.25
N CYS A 65 -8.85 4.56 -0.56
CA CYS A 65 -8.91 5.29 -1.82
C CYS A 65 -9.81 4.61 -2.85
N GLU A 66 -9.92 3.28 -2.86
CA GLU A 66 -10.86 2.57 -3.72
C GLU A 66 -12.31 2.91 -3.33
N GLN A 67 -12.62 2.92 -2.05
CA GLN A 67 -13.96 3.29 -1.56
C GLN A 67 -14.31 4.74 -1.94
N GLU A 68 -13.36 5.67 -1.81
CA GLU A 68 -13.55 7.07 -2.20
C GLU A 68 -13.64 7.27 -3.72
N SER A 69 -12.97 6.42 -4.49
CA SER A 69 -12.93 6.53 -5.95
C SER A 69 -14.30 6.36 -6.60
N ALA A 70 -15.21 5.60 -5.97
CA ALA A 70 -16.49 5.18 -6.55
C ALA A 70 -16.33 4.55 -7.95
N GLY A 71 -15.21 3.86 -8.20
CA GLY A 71 -14.89 3.23 -9.49
C GLY A 71 -14.27 4.17 -10.54
N ASP A 72 -13.90 5.39 -10.17
CA ASP A 72 -13.19 6.35 -11.02
C ASP A 72 -11.66 6.27 -10.77
N PRO A 73 -10.86 5.88 -11.78
CA PRO A 73 -9.41 5.70 -11.61
C PRO A 73 -8.66 7.00 -11.33
N GLU A 74 -9.16 8.15 -11.81
CA GLU A 74 -8.53 9.45 -11.54
C GLU A 74 -8.71 9.84 -10.08
N ARG A 75 -9.91 9.59 -9.52
CA ARG A 75 -10.18 9.82 -8.10
C ARG A 75 -9.36 8.91 -7.20
N PHE A 76 -9.21 7.65 -7.57
CA PHE A 76 -8.35 6.71 -6.86
C PHE A 76 -6.91 7.22 -6.79
N LEU A 77 -6.34 7.64 -7.93
CA LEU A 77 -4.98 8.17 -7.99
C LEU A 77 -4.83 9.46 -7.19
N ASN A 78 -5.78 10.39 -7.31
CA ASN A 78 -5.75 11.65 -6.57
C ASN A 78 -5.79 11.41 -5.06
N CYS A 79 -6.62 10.48 -4.57
CA CYS A 79 -6.63 10.10 -3.16
C CYS A 79 -5.26 9.58 -2.69
N ILE A 80 -4.58 8.74 -3.49
CA ILE A 80 -3.24 8.25 -3.13
C ILE A 80 -2.22 9.40 -3.03
N LEU A 81 -2.30 10.37 -3.95
CA LEU A 81 -1.44 11.55 -3.96
C LEU A 81 -1.69 12.45 -2.75
N ASP A 82 -2.96 12.66 -2.39
CA ASP A 82 -3.34 13.41 -1.19
C ASP A 82 -2.83 12.74 0.09
N MET A 83 -2.94 11.41 0.18
CA MET A 83 -2.41 10.63 1.29
C MET A 83 -0.88 10.70 1.40
N ARG A 84 -0.18 10.70 0.26
CA ARG A 84 1.29 10.92 0.22
C ARG A 84 1.63 12.28 0.80
N ASP A 85 0.95 13.33 0.38
CA ASP A 85 1.22 14.70 0.82
C ASP A 85 0.95 14.86 2.32
N LEU A 86 -0.16 14.29 2.81
CA LEU A 86 -0.48 14.24 4.24
C LEU A 86 0.60 13.52 5.07
N ILE A 87 1.14 12.40 4.58
CA ILE A 87 2.24 11.68 5.24
C ILE A 87 3.50 12.56 5.30
N TYR A 88 3.86 13.23 4.20
CA TYR A 88 5.01 14.14 4.18
C TYR A 88 4.87 15.29 5.18
N GLU A 89 3.71 15.93 5.20
CA GLU A 89 3.40 17.01 6.15
C GLU A 89 3.47 16.51 7.60
N SER A 90 2.87 15.35 7.88
CA SER A 90 2.89 14.72 9.19
C SER A 90 4.31 14.42 9.67
N LEU A 91 5.16 13.87 8.78
CA LEU A 91 6.56 13.58 9.10
C LEU A 91 7.38 14.85 9.35
N ASN A 92 7.11 15.93 8.61
CA ASN A 92 7.73 17.22 8.89
C ASN A 92 7.32 17.75 10.27
N HIS A 93 6.04 17.63 10.63
CA HIS A 93 5.58 18.01 11.96
C HIS A 93 6.24 17.19 13.08
N VAL A 94 6.37 15.86 12.90
CA VAL A 94 7.09 15.00 13.85
C VAL A 94 8.52 15.49 14.08
N LYS A 95 9.24 15.89 13.03
CA LYS A 95 10.62 16.42 13.17
C LYS A 95 10.65 17.68 14.03
N GLU A 96 9.68 18.58 13.89
CA GLU A 96 9.62 19.80 14.71
C GLU A 96 9.29 19.51 16.17
N VAL A 97 8.45 18.50 16.44
CA VAL A 97 8.17 18.05 17.82
C VAL A 97 9.41 17.46 18.48
N LEU A 98 10.18 16.64 17.77
CA LEU A 98 11.38 15.97 18.31
C LEU A 98 12.60 16.88 18.51
N LYS A 99 12.58 18.11 17.98
CA LYS A 99 13.62 19.12 18.22
C LYS A 99 13.47 19.85 19.57
N LYS A 100 12.34 19.66 20.26
CA LYS A 100 12.07 20.22 21.59
C LYS A 100 12.54 19.27 22.68
#